data_AF-A0AA36E2L0-F1
#
_entry.id   AF-A0AA36E2L0-F1
#
_cell.length_a   1.000
_cell.length_b   1.000
_cell.length_c   1.000
_cell.angle_alpha   90.00
_cell.angle_beta   90.00
_cell.angle_gamma   90.00
#
_symmetry.space_group_name_H-M   'P 1'
#
loop_
_entity.id
_entity.type
_entity.pdbx_description
1 polymer ?
#
loop_
_entity_poly.entity_id
_entity_poly.type
_entity_poly.pdbx_seq_one_letter_code
_entity_poly.pdbx_strand_id
1 'polypeptide(L)'
;MFLCGPTFFVLSWLGSFKLILYAFGQDPLSSHPPLPLSQFMSTACLPIKIINNQVYPSQDFTKKPHRSPKGYALRVLLLLVAVKAYGYRENLHPLLATSIYAYYIFFSLELLLAVAAFFARILVGAELEPQFDQPHHATSVQDFWGKRWNLMVSSILRPTVYFPARQIFRHLLPAGWLAIPAVFSTFLVSGIMHEMIFYYLGRLTPTWEVTWFFVIQGVWVGTEIVLKKQIGQQFEPPIIVSKILTLAFVMITSFWLFFPPFMRLNPFGRGCREVLAFGGFFKHGQLISPEEYSCPYF
;
A
#
# COMPACT_ATOMS: atom_id res chain seq x y z
N MET A 1 19.14 3.16 -0.61
CA MET A 1 18.33 3.97 -1.53
C MET A 1 16.84 3.72 -1.24
N PHE A 2 16.34 4.34 -0.18
CA PHE A 2 14.95 4.50 0.24
C PHE A 2 14.04 4.95 -0.90
N LEU A 3 14.52 5.80 -1.83
CA LEU A 3 13.77 6.14 -3.04
C LEU A 3 13.55 4.97 -4.02
N CYS A 4 14.40 3.92 -3.99
CA CYS A 4 14.20 2.74 -4.85
C CYS A 4 12.96 1.94 -4.48
N GLY A 5 12.50 1.96 -3.22
CA GLY A 5 11.29 1.26 -2.80
C GLY A 5 10.03 1.79 -3.51
N PRO A 6 9.73 3.11 -3.39
CA PRO A 6 8.67 3.76 -4.15
C PRO A 6 8.78 3.58 -5.67
N THR A 7 9.99 3.72 -6.24
CA THR A 7 10.18 3.51 -7.68
C THR A 7 9.84 2.07 -8.09
N PHE A 8 10.28 1.07 -7.32
CA PHE A 8 9.94 -0.32 -7.56
C PHE A 8 8.43 -0.57 -7.42
N PHE A 9 7.80 -0.01 -6.39
CA PHE A 9 6.36 -0.11 -6.18
C PHE A 9 5.56 0.41 -7.38
N VAL A 10 5.96 1.54 -7.93
CA VAL A 10 5.22 2.18 -9.03
C VAL A 10 5.53 1.54 -10.38
N LEU A 11 6.81 1.37 -10.72
CA LEU A 11 7.22 0.90 -12.05
C LEU A 11 7.17 -0.62 -12.14
N SER A 12 7.93 -1.31 -11.28
CA SER A 12 8.11 -2.76 -11.35
C SER A 12 6.88 -3.52 -10.92
N TRP A 13 6.15 -3.04 -9.90
CA TRP A 13 4.89 -3.67 -9.50
C TRP A 13 3.70 -3.13 -10.28
N LEU A 14 3.22 -1.92 -9.97
CA LEU A 14 1.95 -1.44 -10.55
C LEU A 14 2.04 -1.34 -12.08
N GLY A 15 3.13 -0.78 -12.61
CA GLY A 15 3.35 -0.64 -14.05
C GLY A 15 3.32 -1.99 -14.78
N SER A 16 4.16 -2.95 -14.36
CA SER A 16 4.19 -4.28 -14.99
C SER A 16 2.82 -4.98 -14.95
N PHE A 17 2.12 -4.91 -13.83
CA PHE A 17 0.79 -5.54 -13.70
C PHE A 17 -0.25 -4.87 -14.60
N LYS A 18 -0.23 -3.54 -14.72
CA LYS A 18 -1.10 -2.81 -15.66
C LYS A 18 -0.78 -3.15 -17.12
N LEU A 19 0.50 -3.31 -17.46
CA LEU A 19 0.93 -3.72 -18.81
C LEU A 19 0.51 -5.17 -19.13
N ILE A 20 0.55 -6.07 -18.15
CA ILE A 20 0.01 -7.43 -18.31
C ILE A 20 -1.49 -7.35 -18.61
N LEU A 21 -2.26 -6.57 -17.84
CA LEU A 21 -3.69 -6.38 -18.11
C LEU A 21 -3.95 -5.82 -19.51
N TYR A 22 -3.16 -4.83 -19.92
CA TYR A 22 -3.23 -4.25 -21.27
C TYR A 22 -3.02 -5.30 -22.37
N ALA A 23 -2.05 -6.21 -22.21
CA ALA A 23 -1.81 -7.28 -23.17
C ALA A 23 -3.01 -8.22 -23.34
N PHE A 24 -3.87 -8.33 -22.32
CA PHE A 24 -5.13 -9.09 -22.37
C PHE A 24 -6.35 -8.21 -22.70
N GLY A 25 -6.16 -6.97 -23.13
CA GLY A 25 -7.23 -6.05 -23.47
C GLY A 25 -8.07 -5.58 -22.28
N GLN A 26 -7.52 -5.64 -21.06
CA GLN A 26 -8.23 -5.25 -19.83
C GLN A 26 -7.84 -3.84 -19.34
N ASP A 27 -8.74 -3.22 -18.59
CA ASP A 27 -8.51 -1.98 -17.85
C ASP A 27 -7.27 -2.09 -16.92
N PRO A 28 -6.61 -0.97 -16.55
CA PRO A 28 -7.00 0.42 -16.79
C PRO A 28 -6.36 1.06 -18.04
N LEU A 29 -5.54 0.32 -18.79
CA LEU A 29 -4.82 0.86 -19.96
C LEU A 29 -5.54 0.57 -21.29
N SER A 30 -6.36 -0.50 -21.34
CA SER A 30 -7.17 -0.80 -22.50
C SER A 30 -8.45 0.05 -22.48
N SER A 31 -8.51 1.11 -23.29
CA SER A 31 -9.69 1.97 -23.40
C SER A 31 -10.18 2.09 -24.84
N HIS A 32 -11.48 2.35 -25.00
CA HIS A 32 -12.10 2.65 -26.29
C HIS A 32 -12.83 4.00 -26.21
N PRO A 33 -12.37 5.06 -26.92
CA PRO A 33 -11.18 5.12 -27.78
C PRO A 33 -9.84 4.98 -27.01
N PRO A 34 -8.72 4.67 -27.69
CA PRO A 34 -7.41 4.53 -27.06
C PRO A 34 -6.95 5.80 -26.33
N LEU A 35 -6.24 5.63 -25.22
CA LEU A 35 -5.67 6.75 -24.47
C LEU A 35 -4.59 7.48 -25.30
N PRO A 36 -4.53 8.83 -25.24
CA PRO A 36 -3.35 9.58 -25.66
C PRO A 36 -2.08 9.07 -24.98
N LEU A 37 -0.94 9.16 -25.65
CA LEU A 37 0.34 8.64 -25.15
C LEU A 37 0.70 9.14 -23.74
N SER A 38 0.47 10.43 -23.46
CA SER A 38 0.73 11.02 -22.15
C SER A 38 -0.13 10.41 -21.03
N GLN A 39 -1.41 10.14 -21.32
CA GLN A 39 -2.34 9.48 -20.42
C GLN A 39 -1.99 8.01 -20.23
N PHE A 40 -1.63 7.31 -21.31
CA PHE A 40 -1.17 5.92 -21.25
C PHE A 40 0.07 5.78 -20.35
N MET A 41 1.11 6.56 -20.63
CA MET A 41 2.37 6.54 -19.86
C MET A 41 2.13 6.91 -18.39
N SER A 42 1.29 7.91 -18.13
CA SER A 42 1.00 8.32 -16.76
C SER A 42 0.15 7.29 -16.01
N THR A 43 -0.86 6.69 -16.64
CA THR A 43 -1.65 5.62 -16.03
C THR A 43 -0.82 4.37 -15.80
N ALA A 44 0.15 4.05 -16.67
CA ALA A 44 1.06 2.93 -16.46
C ALA A 44 2.03 3.21 -15.30
N CYS A 45 2.63 4.40 -15.28
CA CYS A 45 3.70 4.75 -14.35
C CYS A 45 3.25 5.45 -13.08
N LEU A 46 1.96 5.65 -12.82
CA LEU A 46 1.46 6.25 -11.59
C LEU A 46 0.27 5.45 -11.08
N PRO A 47 -0.03 5.50 -9.77
CA PRO A 47 -1.17 4.80 -9.20
C PRO A 47 -2.50 5.52 -9.49
N ILE A 48 -2.76 5.88 -10.75
CA ILE A 48 -3.96 6.60 -11.19
C ILE A 48 -4.92 5.62 -11.87
N LYS A 49 -6.22 5.90 -11.77
CA LYS A 49 -7.24 5.43 -12.70
C LYS A 49 -7.87 6.65 -13.35
N ILE A 50 -7.87 6.69 -14.68
CA ILE A 50 -8.57 7.75 -15.40
C ILE A 50 -10.06 7.41 -15.37
N ILE A 51 -10.84 8.22 -14.65
CA ILE A 51 -12.29 8.13 -14.71
C ILE A 51 -12.73 8.90 -15.95
N ASN A 52 -13.04 8.19 -17.04
CA ASN A 52 -13.70 8.81 -18.18
C ASN A 52 -15.15 9.14 -17.80
N ASN A 53 -15.47 10.43 -17.71
CA ASN A 53 -16.77 10.99 -17.31
C ASN A 53 -17.98 10.58 -18.19
N GLN A 54 -17.83 9.62 -19.10
CA GLN A 54 -18.88 9.27 -20.07
C GLN A 54 -19.60 7.93 -19.78
N VAL A 55 -19.10 7.06 -18.90
CA VAL A 55 -19.67 5.70 -18.75
C VAL A 55 -20.38 5.47 -17.40
N TYR A 56 -20.16 6.30 -16.40
CA TYR A 56 -20.87 6.22 -15.13
C TYR A 56 -21.43 7.59 -14.74
N PRO A 57 -22.77 7.77 -14.69
CA PRO A 57 -23.34 8.96 -14.07
C PRO A 57 -22.92 8.92 -12.61
N SER A 58 -22.02 9.84 -12.25
CA SER A 58 -21.62 10.24 -10.89
C SER A 58 -22.36 9.51 -9.77
N GLN A 59 -22.01 8.24 -9.55
CA GLN A 59 -22.35 7.55 -8.32
C GLN A 59 -21.38 8.05 -7.29
N ASP A 60 -21.75 9.16 -6.66
CA ASP A 60 -21.43 9.46 -5.27
C ASP A 60 -19.99 9.14 -4.85
N PHE A 61 -19.00 9.50 -5.69
CA PHE A 61 -17.66 9.84 -5.23
C PHE A 61 -17.81 11.16 -4.48
N THR A 62 -18.46 11.04 -3.32
CA THR A 62 -18.61 12.04 -2.31
C THR A 62 -17.29 12.77 -2.23
N LYS A 63 -17.36 14.07 -2.54
CA LYS A 63 -16.35 15.07 -2.24
C LYS A 63 -15.86 14.80 -0.82
N LYS A 64 -14.82 13.99 -0.64
CA LYS A 64 -14.17 13.89 0.65
C LYS A 64 -13.52 15.25 0.86
N PRO A 65 -13.80 15.92 1.98
CA PRO A 65 -13.45 17.31 2.16
C PRO A 65 -11.96 17.45 1.96
N HIS A 66 -11.54 18.46 1.19
CA HIS A 66 -10.19 18.99 1.28
C HIS A 66 -9.84 19.04 2.77
N ARG A 67 -8.98 18.12 3.22
CA ARG A 67 -8.56 18.10 4.62
C ARG A 67 -7.99 19.49 4.90
N SER A 68 -8.56 20.17 5.89
CA SER A 68 -8.16 21.53 6.26
C SER A 68 -6.64 21.62 6.33
N PRO A 69 -6.00 22.69 5.81
CA PRO A 69 -4.56 22.91 5.91
C PRO A 69 -4.02 22.71 7.33
N LYS A 70 -4.84 23.03 8.35
CA LYS A 70 -4.54 22.83 9.77
C LYS A 70 -4.33 21.36 10.15
N GLY A 71 -5.08 20.44 9.55
CA GLY A 71 -4.95 19.00 9.77
C GLY A 71 -3.66 18.43 9.16
N TYR A 72 -3.18 19.02 8.07
CA TYR A 72 -1.88 18.66 7.48
C TYR A 72 -0.72 19.17 8.34
N ALA A 73 -0.80 20.42 8.81
CA ALA A 73 0.21 20.99 9.71
C ALA A 73 0.41 20.16 11.00
N LEU A 74 -0.68 19.70 11.61
CA LEU A 74 -0.62 18.81 12.79
C LEU A 74 0.12 17.50 12.48
N ARG A 75 -0.10 16.90 11.31
CA ARG A 75 0.56 15.65 10.93
C ARG A 75 2.04 15.84 10.63
N VAL A 76 2.41 16.93 9.99
CA VAL A 76 3.82 17.29 9.80
C VAL A 76 4.50 17.51 11.15
N LEU A 77 3.83 18.20 12.09
CA LEU A 77 4.35 18.36 13.45
C LEU A 77 4.54 17.01 14.15
N LEU A 78 3.57 16.11 14.07
CA LEU A 78 3.67 14.76 14.61
C LEU A 78 4.81 13.96 13.98
N LEU A 79 5.07 14.13 12.67
CA LEU A 79 6.21 13.53 12.00
C LEU A 79 7.53 14.07 12.56
N LEU A 80 7.66 15.38 12.75
CA LEU A 80 8.86 15.98 13.35
C LEU A 80 9.09 15.48 14.78
N VAL A 81 8.03 15.35 15.58
CA VAL A 81 8.09 14.76 16.92
C VAL A 81 8.52 13.30 16.85
N ALA A 82 7.97 12.51 15.91
CA ALA A 82 8.33 11.11 15.68
C ALA A 82 9.82 10.95 15.29
N VAL A 83 10.32 11.80 14.39
CA VAL A 83 11.73 11.87 14.00
C VAL A 83 12.60 12.19 15.22
N LYS A 84 12.24 13.20 16.03
CA LYS A 84 13.00 13.53 17.24
C LYS A 84 12.96 12.40 18.29
N ALA A 85 11.80 11.78 18.50
CA ALA A 85 11.62 10.68 19.43
C ALA A 85 12.43 9.44 19.03
N TYR A 86 12.63 9.21 17.73
CA TYR A 86 13.51 8.14 17.25
C TYR A 86 14.94 8.27 17.78
N GLY A 87 15.46 9.49 17.99
CA GLY A 87 16.78 9.70 18.60
C GLY A 87 16.92 9.08 19.99
N TYR A 88 15.79 8.86 20.67
CA TYR A 88 15.72 8.22 21.99
C TYR A 88 15.21 6.78 21.94
N ARG A 89 15.22 6.13 20.76
CA ARG A 89 14.58 4.81 20.53
C ARG A 89 15.01 3.73 21.53
N GLU A 90 16.25 3.76 22.01
CA GLU A 90 16.78 2.76 22.96
C GLU A 90 16.16 2.87 24.35
N ASN A 91 15.63 4.05 24.69
CA ASN A 91 14.94 4.32 25.94
C ASN A 91 13.41 4.21 25.83
N LEU A 92 12.87 4.01 24.61
CA LEU A 92 11.43 3.92 24.38
C LEU A 92 10.95 2.48 24.55
N HIS A 93 9.76 2.34 25.14
CA HIS A 93 9.08 1.05 25.17
C HIS A 93 8.88 0.51 23.74
N PRO A 94 9.12 -0.79 23.46
CA PRO A 94 9.08 -1.33 22.09
C PRO A 94 7.76 -1.07 21.35
N LEU A 95 6.64 -1.08 22.06
CA LEU A 95 5.32 -0.75 21.50
C LEU A 95 5.25 0.70 21.00
N LEU A 96 5.80 1.64 21.78
CA LEU A 96 5.82 3.05 21.43
C LEU A 96 6.75 3.30 20.25
N ALA A 97 7.95 2.69 20.27
CA ALA A 97 8.89 2.77 19.14
C ALA A 97 8.24 2.26 17.85
N THR A 98 7.61 1.09 17.88
CA THR A 98 6.94 0.52 16.70
C THR A 98 5.73 1.36 16.27
N SER A 99 5.00 1.98 17.19
CA SER A 99 3.90 2.91 16.86
C SER A 99 4.42 4.15 16.12
N ILE A 100 5.61 4.65 16.47
CA ILE A 100 6.28 5.73 15.75
C ILE A 100 6.63 5.29 14.31
N TYR A 101 7.19 4.08 14.14
CA TYR A 101 7.44 3.53 12.80
C TYR A 101 6.17 3.33 11.98
N ALA A 102 5.10 2.84 12.60
CA ALA A 102 3.79 2.71 11.97
C ALA A 102 3.34 4.08 11.46
N TYR A 103 3.29 5.09 12.33
CA TYR A 103 2.91 6.44 11.94
C TYR A 103 3.76 6.99 10.78
N TYR A 104 5.08 6.78 10.83
CA TYR A 104 6.00 7.17 9.77
C TYR A 104 5.65 6.53 8.42
N ILE A 105 5.41 5.21 8.37
CA ILE A 105 5.03 4.51 7.13
C ILE A 105 3.72 5.06 6.58
N PHE A 106 2.70 5.15 7.43
CA PHE A 106 1.38 5.64 7.04
C PHE A 106 1.44 7.06 6.47
N PHE A 107 2.13 7.96 7.16
CA PHE A 107 2.28 9.34 6.71
C PHE A 107 3.11 9.44 5.42
N SER A 108 4.21 8.69 5.33
CA SER A 108 5.07 8.68 4.15
C SER A 108 4.34 8.15 2.91
N LEU A 109 3.55 7.09 3.07
CA LEU A 109 2.69 6.58 2.01
C LEU A 109 1.64 7.62 1.61
N GLU A 110 0.92 8.21 2.57
CA GLU A 110 -0.09 9.24 2.25
C GLU A 110 0.53 10.44 1.51
N LEU A 111 1.70 10.91 1.94
CA LEU A 111 2.43 12.00 1.31
C LEU A 111 2.88 11.64 -0.12
N LEU A 112 3.50 10.48 -0.30
CA LEU A 112 3.95 10.00 -1.62
C LEU A 112 2.78 9.98 -2.62
N LEU A 113 1.62 9.51 -2.18
CA LEU A 113 0.43 9.40 -3.00
C LEU A 113 -0.21 10.76 -3.26
N ALA A 114 -0.23 11.66 -2.28
CA ALA A 114 -0.70 13.04 -2.47
C ALA A 114 0.16 13.79 -3.49
N VAL A 115 1.48 13.62 -3.45
CA VAL A 115 2.41 14.19 -4.44
C VAL A 115 2.16 13.58 -5.82
N ALA A 116 2.01 12.26 -5.92
CA ALA A 116 1.66 11.60 -7.17
C ALA A 116 0.32 12.09 -7.75
N ALA A 117 -0.69 12.28 -6.90
CA ALA A 117 -1.99 12.85 -7.30
C ALA A 117 -1.88 14.29 -7.81
N PHE A 118 -1.05 15.11 -7.16
CA PHE A 118 -0.81 16.49 -7.57
C PHE A 118 -0.20 16.56 -8.96
N PHE A 119 0.85 15.78 -9.22
CA PHE A 119 1.47 15.70 -10.55
C PHE A 119 0.53 15.10 -11.59
N ALA A 120 -0.23 14.06 -11.25
CA ALA A 120 -1.25 13.47 -12.13
C ALA A 120 -2.27 14.52 -12.60
N ARG A 121 -2.77 15.33 -11.66
CA ARG A 121 -3.75 16.37 -11.94
C ARG A 121 -3.18 17.47 -12.84
N ILE A 122 -1.94 17.92 -12.58
CA ILE A 122 -1.32 19.00 -13.36
C ILE A 122 -0.91 18.55 -14.76
N LEU A 123 -0.30 17.37 -14.87
CA LEU A 123 0.29 16.91 -16.14
C LEU A 123 -0.74 16.25 -17.06
N VAL A 124 -1.78 15.64 -16.50
CA VAL A 124 -2.68 14.73 -17.22
C VAL A 124 -4.15 15.10 -17.06
N GLY A 125 -4.48 15.98 -16.10
CA GLY A 125 -5.87 16.30 -15.77
C GLY A 125 -6.63 15.14 -15.10
N ALA A 126 -5.93 14.10 -14.65
CA ALA A 126 -6.53 12.91 -14.05
C ALA A 126 -6.55 13.00 -12.53
N GLU A 127 -7.64 12.54 -11.92
CA GLU A 127 -7.76 12.45 -10.46
C GLU A 127 -7.25 11.10 -9.93
N LEU A 128 -6.57 11.13 -8.79
CA LEU A 128 -6.12 9.91 -8.12
C LEU A 128 -7.25 9.33 -7.28
N GLU A 129 -7.54 8.04 -7.44
CA GLU A 129 -8.46 7.33 -6.55
C GLU A 129 -7.90 7.37 -5.11
N PRO A 130 -8.74 7.63 -4.08
CA PRO A 130 -8.30 7.55 -2.70
C PRO A 130 -7.74 6.15 -2.41
N GLN A 131 -6.48 6.05 -2.00
CA GLN A 131 -5.88 4.74 -1.71
C GLN A 131 -6.30 4.17 -0.36
N PHE A 132 -6.72 5.01 0.56
CA PHE A 132 -7.16 4.61 1.89
C PHE A 132 -8.57 5.13 2.16
N ASP A 133 -9.44 4.24 2.66
CA ASP A 133 -10.78 4.59 3.11
C ASP A 133 -10.99 4.23 4.57
N GLN A 134 -10.55 5.13 5.47
CA GLN A 134 -10.72 5.02 6.93
C GLN A 134 -10.46 3.59 7.44
N PRO A 135 -9.23 3.06 7.34
CA PRO A 135 -8.92 1.67 7.68
C PRO A 135 -9.26 1.29 9.13
N HIS A 136 -9.29 2.26 10.05
CA HIS A 136 -9.72 2.08 11.45
C HIS A 136 -11.22 1.81 11.61
N HIS A 137 -12.02 1.92 10.54
CA HIS A 137 -13.44 1.57 10.55
C HIS A 137 -13.73 0.16 10.03
N ALA A 138 -12.69 -0.64 9.74
CA ALA A 138 -12.85 -2.01 9.26
C ALA A 138 -13.57 -2.90 10.27
N THR A 139 -14.63 -3.57 9.84
CA THR A 139 -15.41 -4.51 10.68
C THR A 139 -15.00 -5.97 10.50
N SER A 140 -14.18 -6.27 9.50
CA SER A 140 -13.61 -7.60 9.25
C SER A 140 -12.29 -7.45 8.50
N VAL A 141 -11.45 -8.48 8.50
CA VAL A 141 -10.14 -8.42 7.82
C VAL A 141 -10.33 -8.35 6.30
N GLN A 142 -11.38 -9.00 5.78
CA GLN A 142 -11.83 -8.84 4.40
C GLN A 142 -12.21 -7.39 4.08
N ASP A 143 -12.89 -6.69 4.99
CA ASP A 143 -13.28 -5.28 4.81
C ASP A 143 -12.03 -4.37 4.82
N PHE A 144 -11.09 -4.65 5.74
CA PHE A 144 -9.81 -3.94 5.83
C PHE A 144 -9.04 -4.00 4.49
N TRP A 145 -8.69 -5.20 4.02
CA TRP A 145 -7.88 -5.36 2.80
C TRP A 145 -8.65 -5.13 1.51
N GLY A 146 -9.94 -5.47 1.51
CA GLY A 146 -10.75 -5.45 0.30
C GLY A 146 -11.29 -4.06 -0.08
N LYS A 147 -11.53 -3.19 0.91
CA LYS A 147 -12.27 -1.93 0.71
C LYS A 147 -11.65 -0.69 1.39
N ARG A 148 -10.65 -0.85 2.26
CA ARG A 148 -10.16 0.28 3.08
C ARG A 148 -8.67 0.52 3.02
N TRP A 149 -7.89 -0.53 2.79
CA TRP A 149 -6.44 -0.48 2.72
C TRP A 149 -5.95 -0.58 1.27
N ASN A 150 -5.12 0.38 0.85
CA ASN A 150 -4.43 0.40 -0.44
C ASN A 150 -5.29 -0.07 -1.63
N LEU A 151 -6.36 0.68 -1.89
CA LEU A 151 -7.36 0.36 -2.91
C LEU A 151 -6.78 0.20 -4.31
N MET A 152 -5.68 0.89 -4.62
CA MET A 152 -4.97 0.75 -5.89
C MET A 152 -4.41 -0.66 -6.05
N VAL A 153 -3.63 -1.14 -5.08
CA VAL A 153 -3.06 -2.49 -5.11
C VAL A 153 -4.17 -3.55 -5.16
N SER A 154 -5.20 -3.40 -4.34
CA SER A 154 -6.35 -4.31 -4.36
C SER A 154 -7.08 -4.30 -5.70
N SER A 155 -7.16 -3.16 -6.39
CA SER A 155 -7.82 -3.06 -7.70
C SER A 155 -6.99 -3.64 -8.85
N ILE A 156 -5.67 -3.67 -8.72
CA ILE A 156 -4.77 -4.29 -9.71
C ILE A 156 -4.68 -5.80 -9.49
N LEU A 157 -4.50 -6.23 -8.23
CA LEU A 157 -4.36 -7.65 -7.89
C LEU A 157 -5.62 -8.48 -8.20
N ARG A 158 -6.81 -7.88 -8.15
CA ARG A 158 -8.08 -8.55 -8.45
C ARG A 158 -8.12 -9.11 -9.88
N PRO A 159 -7.97 -8.30 -10.94
CA PRO A 159 -7.96 -8.80 -12.32
C PRO A 159 -6.69 -9.55 -12.69
N THR A 160 -5.52 -9.24 -12.11
CA THR A 160 -4.26 -9.91 -12.49
C THR A 160 -4.04 -11.25 -11.83
N VAL A 161 -4.52 -11.43 -10.59
CA VAL A 161 -4.23 -12.65 -9.80
C VAL A 161 -5.51 -13.33 -9.36
N TYR A 162 -6.42 -12.60 -8.70
CA TYR A 162 -7.59 -13.23 -8.08
C TYR A 162 -8.52 -13.88 -9.12
N PHE A 163 -8.91 -13.16 -10.19
CA PHE A 163 -9.79 -13.72 -11.22
C PHE A 163 -9.15 -14.87 -12.00
N PRO A 164 -7.90 -14.77 -12.48
CA PRO A 164 -7.21 -15.89 -13.13
C PRO A 164 -7.07 -17.10 -12.21
N ALA A 165 -6.65 -16.90 -10.95
CA ALA A 165 -6.54 -17.99 -9.99
C ALA A 165 -7.90 -18.66 -9.77
N ARG A 166 -8.96 -17.87 -9.58
CA ARG A 166 -10.32 -18.41 -9.41
C ARG A 166 -10.78 -19.23 -10.63
N GLN A 167 -10.41 -18.82 -11.84
CA GLN A 167 -10.73 -19.54 -13.07
C GLN A 167 -9.96 -20.86 -13.16
N ILE A 168 -8.67 -20.87 -12.82
CA ILE A 168 -7.84 -22.08 -12.79
C ILE A 168 -8.41 -23.09 -11.78
N PHE A 169 -8.69 -22.64 -10.55
CA PHE A 169 -9.20 -23.52 -9.49
C PHE A 169 -10.65 -23.96 -9.71
N ARG A 170 -11.40 -23.33 -10.62
CA ARG A 170 -12.77 -23.74 -10.97
C ARG A 170 -12.85 -25.18 -11.46
N HIS A 171 -11.78 -25.67 -12.08
CA HIS A 171 -11.69 -27.05 -12.56
C HIS A 171 -11.41 -28.07 -11.45
N LEU A 172 -10.94 -27.62 -10.28
CA LEU A 172 -10.48 -28.48 -9.19
C LEU A 172 -11.38 -28.47 -7.96
N LEU A 173 -12.11 -27.37 -7.73
CA LEU A 173 -12.84 -27.15 -6.47
C LEU A 173 -14.29 -26.68 -6.70
N PRO A 174 -15.22 -27.02 -5.78
CA PRO A 174 -16.59 -26.51 -5.82
C PRO A 174 -16.65 -24.99 -5.64
N ALA A 175 -17.71 -24.37 -6.18
CA ALA A 175 -17.91 -22.90 -6.16
C ALA A 175 -17.92 -22.26 -4.76
N GLY A 176 -18.17 -23.04 -3.70
CA GLY A 176 -18.06 -22.60 -2.29
C GLY A 176 -16.63 -22.29 -1.87
N TRP A 177 -15.67 -23.06 -2.37
CA TRP A 177 -14.29 -23.10 -1.88
C TRP A 177 -13.30 -22.35 -2.76
N LEU A 178 -13.71 -21.93 -3.96
CA LEU A 178 -12.86 -21.20 -4.91
C LEU A 178 -12.26 -19.90 -4.35
N ALA A 179 -12.91 -19.29 -3.37
CA ALA A 179 -12.41 -18.08 -2.75
C ALA A 179 -11.09 -18.30 -2.01
N ILE A 180 -10.91 -19.45 -1.34
CA ILE A 180 -9.72 -19.71 -0.52
C ILE A 180 -8.44 -19.70 -1.36
N PRO A 181 -8.27 -20.56 -2.38
CA PRO A 181 -7.01 -20.60 -3.13
C PRO A 181 -6.82 -19.32 -3.95
N ALA A 182 -7.89 -18.69 -4.45
CA ALA A 182 -7.78 -17.42 -5.16
C ALA A 182 -7.31 -16.26 -4.26
N VAL A 183 -7.84 -16.15 -3.03
CA VAL A 183 -7.37 -15.18 -2.04
C VAL A 183 -5.94 -15.51 -1.62
N PHE A 184 -5.64 -16.78 -1.33
CA PHE A 184 -4.29 -17.21 -0.98
C PHE A 184 -3.27 -16.82 -2.05
N SER A 185 -3.51 -17.13 -3.33
CA SER A 185 -2.63 -16.74 -4.43
C SER A 185 -2.46 -15.22 -4.52
N THR A 186 -3.54 -14.47 -4.31
CA THR A 186 -3.51 -12.99 -4.35
C THR A 186 -2.62 -12.41 -3.24
N PHE A 187 -2.78 -12.91 -2.02
CA PHE A 187 -1.98 -12.47 -0.87
C PHE A 187 -0.54 -12.98 -0.94
N LEU A 188 -0.30 -14.17 -1.48
CA LEU A 188 1.05 -14.68 -1.71
C LEU A 188 1.81 -13.79 -2.70
N VAL A 189 1.20 -13.45 -3.84
CA VAL A 189 1.79 -12.51 -4.81
C VAL A 189 2.04 -11.15 -4.14
N SER A 190 1.06 -10.63 -3.39
CA SER A 190 1.26 -9.39 -2.62
C SER A 190 2.46 -9.49 -1.66
N GLY A 191 2.59 -10.60 -0.93
CA GLY A 191 3.70 -10.84 0.00
C GLY A 191 5.06 -10.82 -0.70
N ILE A 192 5.18 -11.52 -1.83
CA ILE A 192 6.40 -11.54 -2.64
C ILE A 192 6.76 -10.13 -3.15
N MET A 193 5.77 -9.36 -3.62
CA MET A 193 6.02 -7.98 -4.06
C MET A 193 6.49 -7.09 -2.90
N HIS A 194 5.95 -7.28 -1.69
CA HIS A 194 6.41 -6.53 -0.51
C HIS A 194 7.79 -6.98 -0.03
N GLU A 195 8.13 -8.26 -0.12
CA GLU A 195 9.48 -8.76 0.16
C GLU A 195 10.50 -8.08 -0.78
N MET A 196 10.16 -7.97 -2.08
CA MET A 196 10.98 -7.24 -3.04
C MET A 196 11.07 -5.74 -2.71
N ILE A 197 9.98 -5.08 -2.30
CA ILE A 197 10.03 -3.68 -1.84
C ILE A 197 11.03 -3.53 -0.69
N PHE A 198 10.98 -4.41 0.31
CA PHE A 198 11.90 -4.38 1.44
C PHE A 198 13.34 -4.63 1.01
N TYR A 199 13.56 -5.53 0.06
CA TYR A 199 14.86 -5.72 -0.59
C TYR A 199 15.34 -4.44 -1.29
N TYR A 200 14.50 -3.73 -2.04
CA TYR A 200 14.92 -2.49 -2.72
C TYR A 200 15.12 -1.30 -1.77
N LEU A 201 14.39 -1.24 -0.66
CA LEU A 201 14.61 -0.25 0.42
C LEU A 201 15.93 -0.51 1.16
N GLY A 202 16.19 -1.79 1.45
CA GLY A 202 17.18 -2.24 2.41
C GLY A 202 18.49 -2.78 1.84
N ARG A 203 18.42 -3.38 0.67
CA ARG A 203 19.39 -4.38 0.17
C ARG A 203 19.70 -5.46 1.22
N LEU A 204 18.72 -5.75 2.08
CA LEU A 204 18.81 -6.82 3.08
C LEU A 204 18.34 -8.14 2.46
N THR A 205 18.88 -9.25 2.93
CA THR A 205 18.45 -10.59 2.50
C THR A 205 16.97 -10.80 2.86
N PRO A 206 16.13 -11.25 1.92
CA PRO A 206 14.74 -11.61 2.19
C PRO A 206 14.62 -12.65 3.31
N THR A 207 13.88 -12.33 4.36
CA THR A 207 13.63 -13.24 5.50
C THR A 207 12.29 -13.96 5.39
N TRP A 208 11.46 -13.57 4.41
CA TRP A 208 10.10 -14.08 4.19
C TRP A 208 9.10 -13.76 5.30
N GLU A 209 9.50 -13.02 6.34
CA GLU A 209 8.62 -12.58 7.44
C GLU A 209 7.46 -11.74 6.89
N VAL A 210 7.76 -10.82 5.95
CA VAL A 210 6.74 -9.96 5.31
C VAL A 210 5.83 -10.80 4.42
N THR A 211 6.37 -11.77 3.69
CA THR A 211 5.54 -12.69 2.89
C THR A 211 4.57 -13.48 3.78
N TRP A 212 5.05 -14.01 4.91
CA TRP A 212 4.21 -14.73 5.88
C TRP A 212 3.13 -13.85 6.49
N PHE A 213 3.41 -12.57 6.75
CA PHE A 213 2.38 -11.61 7.17
C PHE A 213 1.20 -11.60 6.19
N PHE A 214 1.47 -11.44 4.89
CA PHE A 214 0.40 -11.44 3.89
C PHE A 214 -0.27 -12.79 3.74
N VAL A 215 0.47 -13.90 3.81
CA VAL A 215 -0.13 -15.25 3.74
C VAL A 215 -1.12 -15.49 4.87
N ILE A 216 -0.77 -15.14 6.12
CA ILE A 216 -1.67 -15.27 7.28
C ILE A 216 -2.92 -14.41 7.10
N GLN A 217 -2.75 -13.17 6.64
CA GLN A 217 -3.88 -12.28 6.31
C GLN A 217 -4.78 -12.89 5.23
N GLY A 218 -4.20 -13.45 4.17
CA GLY A 218 -4.92 -14.08 3.07
C GLY A 218 -5.70 -15.32 3.49
N VAL A 219 -5.11 -16.19 4.31
CA VAL A 219 -5.81 -17.36 4.89
C VAL A 219 -7.01 -16.88 5.71
N TRP A 220 -6.83 -15.86 6.55
CA TRP A 220 -7.92 -15.33 7.37
C TRP A 220 -9.05 -14.71 6.53
N VAL A 221 -8.71 -13.93 5.50
CA VAL A 221 -9.70 -13.37 4.55
C VAL A 221 -10.44 -14.49 3.81
N GLY A 222 -9.74 -15.53 3.36
CA GLY A 222 -10.33 -16.69 2.69
C GLY A 222 -11.33 -17.41 3.60
N THR A 223 -10.94 -17.63 4.86
CA THR A 223 -11.80 -18.22 5.90
C THR A 223 -13.01 -17.34 6.19
N GLU A 224 -12.85 -16.02 6.38
CA GLU A 224 -13.97 -15.10 6.56
C GLU A 224 -14.98 -15.16 5.41
N ILE A 225 -14.51 -15.26 4.16
CA ILE A 225 -15.40 -15.36 2.99
C ILE A 225 -16.21 -16.64 3.03
N VAL A 226 -15.58 -17.78 3.35
CA VAL A 226 -16.28 -19.07 3.42
C VAL A 226 -17.25 -19.12 4.59
N LEU A 227 -16.85 -18.64 5.77
CA LEU A 227 -17.71 -18.55 6.94
C LEU A 227 -18.94 -17.69 6.68
N LYS A 228 -18.76 -16.48 6.12
CA LYS A 228 -19.89 -15.60 5.75
C LYS A 228 -20.82 -16.24 4.70
N LYS A 229 -20.27 -17.05 3.80
CA LYS A 229 -21.05 -17.77 2.77
C LYS A 229 -21.83 -18.96 3.35
N GLN A 230 -21.28 -19.66 4.34
CA GLN A 230 -21.90 -20.85 4.95
C GLN A 230 -22.90 -20.49 6.05
N ILE A 231 -22.56 -19.52 6.92
CA ILE A 231 -23.38 -19.12 8.06
C ILE A 231 -24.46 -18.09 7.64
N GLY A 232 -24.31 -17.46 6.48
CA GLY A 232 -25.19 -16.38 6.03
C GLY A 232 -25.07 -15.13 6.92
N GLN A 233 -26.07 -14.24 6.88
CA GLN A 233 -26.16 -13.05 7.75
C GLN A 233 -26.60 -13.36 9.19
N GLN A 234 -26.71 -14.64 9.57
CA GLN A 234 -27.32 -15.03 10.85
C GLN A 234 -26.43 -14.72 12.07
N PHE A 235 -25.13 -14.51 11.87
CA PHE A 235 -24.19 -14.18 12.93
C PHE A 235 -23.40 -12.92 12.58
N GLU A 236 -23.97 -11.75 12.90
CA GLU A 236 -23.26 -10.47 12.83
C GLU A 236 -22.89 -10.03 14.25
N PRO A 237 -21.63 -10.23 14.69
CA PRO A 237 -21.19 -9.74 15.99
C PRO A 237 -21.31 -8.21 16.05
N PRO A 238 -21.51 -7.63 17.25
CA PRO A 238 -21.65 -6.19 17.41
C PRO A 238 -20.50 -5.44 16.74
N ILE A 239 -20.83 -4.40 15.96
CA ILE A 239 -19.88 -3.67 15.11
C ILE A 239 -18.60 -3.26 15.85
N ILE A 240 -18.73 -2.83 17.11
CA ILE A 240 -17.60 -2.40 17.94
C ILE A 240 -16.66 -3.57 18.25
N VAL A 241 -17.22 -4.73 18.61
CA VAL A 241 -16.43 -5.94 18.90
C VAL A 241 -15.69 -6.39 17.64
N SER A 242 -16.37 -6.42 16.50
CA SER A 242 -15.77 -6.81 15.22
C SER A 242 -14.66 -5.85 14.79
N LYS A 243 -14.86 -4.54 14.99
CA LYS A 243 -13.82 -3.53 14.75
C LYS A 243 -12.59 -3.74 15.64
N ILE A 244 -12.79 -3.88 16.95
CA ILE A 244 -11.69 -4.10 17.90
C ILE A 244 -10.93 -5.37 17.54
N LEU A 245 -11.63 -6.47 17.29
CA LEU A 245 -11.02 -7.75 16.94
C LEU A 245 -10.23 -7.68 15.63
N THR A 246 -10.82 -7.06 14.60
CA THR A 246 -10.17 -6.88 13.29
C THR A 246 -8.90 -6.05 13.41
N LEU A 247 -8.98 -4.90 14.09
CA LEU A 247 -7.82 -4.02 14.26
C LEU A 247 -6.77 -4.67 15.16
N ALA A 248 -7.16 -5.34 16.25
CA ALA A 248 -6.22 -6.06 17.10
C ALA A 248 -5.48 -7.14 16.30
N PHE A 249 -6.19 -7.94 15.50
CA PHE A 249 -5.59 -8.96 14.65
C PHE A 249 -4.58 -8.37 13.64
N VAL A 250 -4.97 -7.33 12.91
CA VAL A 250 -4.09 -6.65 11.94
C VAL A 250 -2.89 -6.03 12.65
N MET A 251 -3.08 -5.39 13.79
CA MET A 251 -1.99 -4.77 14.55
C MET A 251 -1.03 -5.84 15.07
N ILE A 252 -1.51 -6.85 15.80
CA ILE A 252 -0.68 -7.92 16.38
C ILE A 252 0.17 -8.61 15.30
N THR A 253 -0.44 -9.00 14.19
CA THR A 253 0.28 -9.63 13.08
C THR A 253 1.29 -8.66 12.43
N SER A 254 0.98 -7.37 12.36
CA SER A 254 1.92 -6.35 11.87
C SER A 254 3.12 -6.17 12.80
N PHE A 255 2.89 -6.10 14.12
CA PHE A 255 3.96 -6.03 15.13
C PHE A 255 4.86 -7.27 15.09
N TRP A 256 4.29 -8.43 14.79
CA TRP A 256 5.02 -9.68 14.76
C TRP A 256 5.85 -9.87 13.49
N LEU A 257 5.29 -9.61 12.30
CA LEU A 257 5.90 -10.04 11.04
C LEU A 257 6.26 -8.90 10.09
N PHE A 258 5.59 -7.74 10.19
CA PHE A 258 5.80 -6.63 9.25
C PHE A 258 6.81 -5.59 9.78
N PHE A 259 6.66 -5.17 11.04
CA PHE A 259 7.49 -4.13 11.62
C PHE A 259 8.93 -4.56 11.95
N PRO A 260 9.23 -5.79 12.41
CA PRO A 260 10.59 -6.15 12.73
C PRO A 260 11.55 -6.06 11.53
N PRO A 261 11.20 -6.60 10.33
CA PRO A 261 12.01 -6.38 9.13
C PRO A 261 12.15 -4.89 8.79
N PHE A 262 11.07 -4.10 8.94
CA PHE A 262 11.08 -2.68 8.63
C PHE A 262 12.02 -1.89 9.55
N MET A 263 12.07 -2.24 10.84
CA MET A 263 12.95 -1.62 11.82
C MET A 263 14.42 -1.94 11.53
N ARG A 264 14.74 -3.17 11.07
CA ARG A 264 16.11 -3.55 10.65
C ARG A 264 16.62 -2.70 9.49
N LEU A 265 15.74 -2.14 8.65
CA LEU A 265 16.12 -1.26 7.54
C LEU A 265 16.70 0.08 8.01
N ASN A 266 16.43 0.50 9.25
CA ASN A 266 16.69 1.86 9.72
C ASN A 266 16.14 2.94 8.72
N PRO A 267 14.82 3.02 8.56
CA PRO A 267 14.19 3.88 7.55
C PRO A 267 14.46 5.37 7.78
N PHE A 268 14.49 5.83 9.04
CA PHE A 268 14.76 7.23 9.37
C PHE A 268 16.19 7.65 9.03
N GLY A 269 17.18 6.84 9.43
CA GLY A 269 18.59 7.14 9.13
C GLY A 269 18.87 7.09 7.63
N ARG A 270 18.37 6.08 6.92
CA ARG A 270 18.53 5.98 5.45
C ARG A 270 17.83 7.11 4.70
N GLY A 271 16.59 7.40 5.06
CA GLY A 271 15.83 8.49 4.46
C GLY A 271 16.52 9.83 4.62
N CYS A 272 17.01 10.15 5.82
CA CYS A 272 17.74 11.39 6.06
C CYS A 272 19.05 11.47 5.24
N ARG A 273 19.85 10.41 5.19
CA ARG A 273 21.10 10.39 4.39
C ARG A 273 20.85 10.64 2.91
N GLU A 274 19.76 10.09 2.38
CA GLU A 274 19.40 10.27 0.97
C GLU A 274 18.88 11.66 0.66
N VAL A 275 18.10 12.26 1.56
CA VAL A 275 17.68 13.65 1.43
C VAL A 275 18.89 14.59 1.47
N LEU A 276 19.87 14.32 2.34
CA LEU A 276 21.11 15.08 2.42
C LEU A 276 21.96 14.92 1.15
N ALA A 277 22.08 13.69 0.62
CA ALA A 277 22.78 13.44 -0.63
C ALA A 277 22.12 14.16 -1.81
N PHE A 278 20.78 14.12 -1.89
CA PHE A 278 20.03 14.84 -2.91
C PHE A 278 20.21 16.35 -2.79
N GLY A 279 20.11 16.92 -1.59
CA GLY A 279 20.39 18.35 -1.37
C GLY A 279 21.85 18.73 -1.65
N GLY A 280 22.79 17.84 -1.30
CA GLY A 280 24.22 17.97 -1.58
C GLY A 280 24.53 18.00 -3.07
N PHE A 281 23.83 17.21 -3.88
CA PHE A 281 23.92 17.23 -5.34
C PHE A 281 23.57 18.60 -5.92
N PHE A 282 22.48 19.22 -5.48
CA PHE A 282 22.12 20.57 -5.94
C PHE A 282 23.10 21.65 -5.46
N LYS A 283 23.70 21.47 -4.28
CA LYS A 283 24.63 22.44 -3.70
C LYS A 283 26.04 22.37 -4.30
N HIS A 284 26.55 21.17 -4.57
CA HIS A 284 27.95 20.95 -4.97
C HIS A 284 28.11 20.44 -6.40
N GLY A 285 27.01 20.11 -7.09
CA GLY A 285 27.03 19.59 -8.47
C GLY A 285 27.58 18.17 -8.60
N GLN A 286 27.83 17.47 -7.48
CA GLN A 286 28.39 16.13 -7.44
C GLN A 286 27.46 15.17 -6.71
N LEU A 287 27.27 13.97 -7.26
CA LEU A 287 26.49 12.92 -6.65
C LEU A 287 27.38 12.13 -5.68
N ILE A 288 27.35 12.51 -4.41
CA ILE A 288 28.07 11.82 -3.34
C ILE A 288 27.21 10.66 -2.82
N SER A 289 27.85 9.53 -2.47
CA SER A 289 27.12 8.38 -1.94
C SER A 289 26.35 8.76 -0.66
N PRO A 290 25.08 8.33 -0.50
CA PRO A 290 24.35 8.56 0.74
C PRO A 290 25.06 8.02 1.99
N GLU A 291 25.97 7.05 1.84
CA GLU A 291 26.72 6.47 2.95
C GLU A 291 27.77 7.43 3.53
N GLU A 292 28.16 8.45 2.79
CA GLU A 292 29.15 9.46 3.22
C GLU A 292 28.51 10.60 4.04
N TYR A 293 27.17 10.67 4.07
CA TYR A 293 26.46 11.66 4.89
C TYR A 293 26.14 11.11 6.27
N SER A 294 26.49 11.87 7.31
CA SER A 294 25.98 11.66 8.66
C SER A 294 24.66 12.42 8.84
N CYS A 295 23.69 11.79 9.49
CA CYS A 295 22.42 12.43 9.79
C CYS A 295 22.56 13.31 11.03
N PRO A 296 22.43 14.64 10.95
CA PRO A 296 22.66 15.52 12.09
C PRO A 296 21.61 15.38 13.20
N TYR A 297 20.53 14.63 12.94
CA TYR A 297 19.43 14.40 13.86
C TYR A 297 19.56 13.09 14.64
N PHE A 298 20.54 12.24 14.33
CA PHE A 298 20.70 10.88 14.86
C PHE A 298 22.15 10.50 15.12
#